data_AF-A0A382CV07-F1
#
_entry.id   AF-A0A382CV07-F1
#
_cell.length_a   1.000
_cell.length_b   1.000
_cell.length_c   1.000
_cell.angle_alpha   90.00
_cell.angle_beta   90.00
_cell.angle_gamma   90.00
#
_symmetry.space_group_name_H-M   'P 1'
#
loop_
_entity.id
_entity.type
_entity.pdbx_description
1 polymer ?
#
loop_
_entity_poly.entity_id
_entity_poly.type
_entity_poly.pdbx_seq_one_letter_code
_entity_poly.pdbx_strand_id
1 'polypeptide(L)'
;AIQKAEEKLEWSLIDGLAGKPNAEAKKLIQEAHSLVNDLPISESKAGEKSFNSIFKKKRKKSTTKVTGRQAEVEQEWDSQVKANYSQAEKLAKQAAAML
;
A
#
# COMPACT_ATOMS: atom_id res chain seq x y z
N ALA A 1 -6.52 14.06 -4.84
CA ALA A 1 -5.14 14.08 -5.40
C ALA A 1 -4.68 12.67 -5.74
N ILE A 2 -4.85 11.71 -4.83
CA ILE A 2 -4.52 10.28 -5.03
C ILE A 2 -5.36 9.64 -6.16
N GLN A 3 -6.70 9.81 -6.15
CA GLN A 3 -7.58 9.34 -7.23
C GLN A 3 -7.19 9.84 -8.64
N LYS A 4 -6.75 11.10 -8.77
CA LYS A 4 -6.32 11.66 -10.06
C LYS A 4 -4.97 11.11 -10.52
N ALA A 5 -4.13 10.66 -9.59
CA ALA A 5 -2.86 10.00 -9.90
C ALA A 5 -3.09 8.54 -10.31
N GLU A 6 -4.02 7.84 -9.65
CA GLU A 6 -4.46 6.49 -10.00
C GLU A 6 -5.12 6.45 -11.38
N GLU A 7 -6.04 7.38 -11.67
CA GLU A 7 -6.74 7.46 -12.95
C GLU A 7 -5.76 7.74 -14.11
N LYS A 8 -4.75 8.59 -13.88
CA LYS A 8 -3.71 8.90 -14.88
C LYS A 8 -2.75 7.72 -15.10
N LEU A 9 -2.47 6.94 -14.06
CA LEU A 9 -1.70 5.70 -14.15
C LEU A 9 -2.47 4.62 -14.92
N GLU A 10 -3.76 4.43 -14.61
CA GLU A 10 -4.64 3.50 -15.33
C GLU A 10 -4.71 3.79 -16.82
N TRP A 11 -4.92 5.05 -17.21
CA TRP A 11 -4.95 5.43 -18.64
C TRP A 11 -3.59 5.22 -19.33
N SER A 12 -2.47 5.53 -18.65
CA SER A 12 -1.14 5.36 -19.25
C SER A 12 -0.74 3.89 -19.48
N LEU A 13 -1.22 2.99 -18.62
CA LEU A 13 -0.95 1.55 -18.72
C LEU A 13 -1.84 0.89 -19.77
N ILE A 14 -3.09 1.36 -19.92
CA ILE A 14 -4.01 0.91 -20.97
C ILE A 14 -3.53 1.38 -22.36
N ASP A 15 -3.04 2.62 -22.48
CA ASP A 15 -2.55 3.15 -23.76
C ASP A 15 -1.23 2.46 -24.22
N GLY A 16 -0.37 2.05 -23.28
CA GLY A 16 0.82 1.24 -23.60
C GLY A 16 0.51 -0.19 -24.05
N LEU A 17 -0.62 -0.75 -23.60
CA LEU A 17 -1.13 -2.07 -24.01
C LEU A 17 -1.76 -2.09 -25.41
N ALA A 18 -2.05 -0.92 -26.00
CA ALA A 18 -2.69 -0.80 -27.30
C ALA A 18 -1.79 -1.25 -28.48
N GLY A 19 -0.48 -1.41 -28.25
CA GLY A 19 0.47 -1.87 -29.27
C GLY A 19 0.45 -3.38 -29.53
N LYS A 20 0.31 -4.20 -28.48
CA LYS A 20 0.15 -5.67 -28.54
C LYS A 20 -0.54 -6.17 -27.25
N PRO A 21 -1.63 -6.96 -27.33
CA PRO A 21 -2.25 -7.52 -26.14
C PRO A 21 -1.31 -8.54 -25.48
N ASN A 22 -0.70 -8.14 -24.36
CA ASN A 22 0.07 -9.05 -23.52
C ASN A 22 -0.69 -9.32 -22.20
N ALA A 23 -1.34 -10.49 -22.13
CA ALA A 23 -2.14 -10.89 -20.98
C ALA A 23 -1.30 -11.03 -19.70
N GLU A 24 -0.02 -11.38 -19.83
CA GLU A 24 0.90 -11.48 -18.69
C GLU A 24 1.28 -10.09 -18.16
N ALA A 25 1.61 -9.15 -19.04
CA ALA A 25 1.87 -7.75 -18.66
C ALA A 25 0.66 -7.15 -17.93
N LYS A 26 -0.56 -7.39 -18.43
CA LYS A 26 -1.80 -6.93 -17.78
C LYS A 26 -1.96 -7.52 -16.37
N LYS A 27 -1.66 -8.81 -16.19
CA LYS A 27 -1.74 -9.46 -14.87
C LYS A 27 -0.75 -8.85 -13.87
N LEU A 28 0.49 -8.60 -14.31
CA LEU A 28 1.52 -7.95 -13.48
C LEU A 28 1.10 -6.54 -13.04
N ILE A 29 0.48 -5.77 -13.92
CA ILE A 29 -0.07 -4.45 -13.59
C ILE A 29 -1.22 -4.54 -12.58
N GLN A 30 -2.15 -5.49 -12.76
CA GLN A 30 -3.25 -5.70 -11.80
C GLN A 30 -2.72 -6.09 -10.41
N GLU A 31 -1.69 -6.92 -10.35
CA GLU A 31 -1.04 -7.31 -9.09
C GLU A 31 -0.31 -6.12 -8.44
N ALA A 32 0.38 -5.30 -9.23
CA ALA A 32 0.99 -4.06 -8.75
C ALA A 32 -0.05 -3.11 -8.14
N HIS A 33 -1.20 -2.95 -8.78
CA HIS A 33 -2.30 -2.13 -8.27
C HIS A 33 -2.89 -2.73 -6.99
N SER A 34 -3.01 -4.05 -6.91
CA SER A 34 -3.48 -4.71 -5.70
C SER A 34 -2.57 -4.45 -4.51
N LEU A 35 -1.25 -4.45 -4.71
CA LEU A 35 -0.28 -4.16 -3.64
C LEU A 35 -0.34 -2.71 -3.16
N VAL A 36 -0.50 -1.76 -4.09
CA VAL A 36 -0.63 -0.32 -3.75
C VAL A 36 -1.92 -0.04 -2.95
N ASN A 37 -2.99 -0.76 -3.27
CA ASN A 37 -4.29 -0.63 -2.62
C ASN A 37 -4.46 -1.48 -1.36
N ASP A 38 -3.47 -2.32 -1.03
CA ASP A 38 -3.50 -3.15 0.17
C ASP A 38 -3.29 -2.28 1.41
N LEU A 39 -4.28 -2.29 2.29
CA LEU A 39 -4.29 -1.47 3.51
C LEU A 39 -3.73 -2.29 4.68
N PRO A 40 -2.87 -1.70 5.53
CA PRO A 40 -2.24 -2.42 6.64
C PRO A 40 -3.19 -2.86 7.74
N ILE A 41 -4.38 -2.30 7.77
CA ILE A 41 -5.47 -2.74 8.63
C ILE A 41 -6.79 -2.69 7.87
N SER A 42 -7.72 -3.56 8.27
CA SER A 42 -9.10 -3.50 7.80
C SER A 42 -9.88 -2.38 8.49
N GLU A 43 -10.99 -1.96 7.86
CA GLU A 43 -11.93 -1.02 8.46
C GLU A 43 -12.46 -1.51 9.82
N SER A 44 -12.77 -2.81 9.92
CA SER A 44 -13.22 -3.42 11.18
C SER A 44 -12.17 -3.24 12.28
N LYS A 45 -10.89 -3.45 11.97
CA LYS A 45 -9.79 -3.25 12.92
C LYS A 45 -9.63 -1.78 13.31
N ALA A 46 -9.76 -0.86 12.35
CA ALA A 46 -9.74 0.57 12.60
C ALA A 46 -10.88 1.02 13.54
N GLY A 47 -12.04 0.36 13.48
CA GLY A 47 -13.19 0.62 14.34
C GLY A 47 -13.04 0.15 15.79
N GLU A 48 -12.09 -0.76 16.09
CA GLU A 48 -11.93 -1.30 17.43
C GLU A 48 -11.48 -0.23 18.45
N LYS A 49 -12.26 -0.05 19.52
CA LYS A 49 -11.95 0.93 20.58
C LYS A 49 -10.59 0.65 21.26
N SER A 50 -10.25 -0.63 21.42
CA SER A 50 -8.96 -1.09 21.96
C SER A 50 -7.80 -0.68 21.04
N PHE A 51 -7.93 -0.88 19.74
CA PHE A 51 -6.94 -0.47 18.74
C PHE A 51 -6.76 1.05 18.71
N ASN A 52 -7.87 1.79 18.63
CA ASN A 52 -7.88 3.26 18.69
C ASN A 52 -7.24 3.83 19.96
N SER A 53 -7.26 3.09 21.06
CA SER A 53 -6.67 3.54 22.33
C SER A 53 -5.14 3.60 22.30
N ILE A 54 -4.49 2.86 21.38
CA ILE A 54 -3.03 2.85 21.20
C ILE A 54 -2.53 4.26 20.82
N PHE A 55 -3.24 4.95 19.91
CA PHE A 55 -2.88 6.27 19.39
C PHE A 55 -3.26 7.43 20.32
N LYS A 56 -4.01 7.17 21.40
CA LYS A 56 -4.48 8.21 22.34
C LYS A 56 -3.59 8.34 23.58
N LYS A 57 -2.75 7.34 23.88
CA LYS A 57 -1.87 7.37 25.05
C LYS A 57 -0.61 8.20 24.77
N LYS A 58 -0.64 9.47 25.19
CA LYS A 58 0.53 10.35 25.14
C LYS A 58 1.58 9.90 26.16
N ARG A 59 2.73 9.41 25.68
CA ARG A 59 3.86 9.01 26.55
C ARG A 59 4.52 10.27 27.15
N LYS A 60 4.18 10.61 28.40
CA LYS A 60 4.77 11.77 29.09
C LYS A 60 6.21 11.53 29.58
N LYS A 61 6.62 10.27 29.80
CA LYS A 61 7.98 9.88 30.25
C LYS A 61 8.39 8.55 29.63
N SER A 62 9.69 8.29 29.46
CA SER A 62 10.19 7.04 28.83
C SER A 62 9.74 5.76 29.54
N THR A 63 9.46 5.85 30.85
CA THR A 63 9.04 4.74 31.70
C THR A 63 7.54 4.44 31.67
N THR A 64 6.73 5.27 30.99
CA THR A 64 5.28 5.02 30.88
C THR A 64 5.05 3.76 30.04
N LYS A 65 4.56 2.68 30.68
CA LYS A 65 4.14 1.45 30.00
C LYS A 65 2.92 1.73 29.12
N VAL A 66 3.05 1.52 27.82
CA VAL A 66 1.96 1.55 26.84
C VAL A 66 1.79 0.12 26.34
N THR A 67 0.57 -0.41 26.42
CA THR A 67 0.21 -1.72 25.86
C THR A 67 0.11 -1.57 24.34
N GLY A 68 1.12 -2.05 23.62
CA GLY A 68 1.35 -1.77 22.19
C GLY A 68 1.91 -0.36 22.02
N ARG A 69 3.16 -0.22 21.57
CA ARG A 69 3.67 1.13 21.28
C ARG A 69 3.06 1.57 19.95
N GLN A 70 2.46 2.76 19.92
CA GLN A 70 2.06 3.42 18.67
C GLN A 70 3.16 3.34 17.61
N ALA A 71 4.42 3.55 18.02
CA ALA A 71 5.59 3.43 17.16
C ALA A 71 5.79 2.04 16.55
N GLU A 72 5.44 0.95 17.24
CA GLU A 72 5.53 -0.42 16.69
C GLU A 72 4.45 -0.63 15.61
N VAL A 73 3.23 -0.14 15.86
CA VAL A 73 2.14 -0.21 14.88
C VAL A 73 2.48 0.63 13.63
N GLU A 74 2.94 1.86 13.83
CA GLU A 74 3.36 2.74 12.74
C GLU A 74 4.56 2.17 11.97
N GLN A 75 5.54 1.56 12.66
CA GLN A 75 6.69 0.94 12.00
C GLN A 75 6.28 -0.28 11.15
N GLU A 76 5.36 -1.11 11.65
CA GLU A 76 4.83 -2.23 10.88
C GLU A 76 4.11 -1.75 9.60
N TRP A 77 3.29 -0.70 9.74
CA TRP A 77 2.59 -0.08 8.60
C TRP A 77 3.58 0.49 7.59
N ASP A 78 4.58 1.25 8.07
CA ASP A 78 5.64 1.80 7.22
C ASP A 78 6.40 0.71 6.47
N SER A 79 6.71 -0.39 7.16
CA SER A 79 7.43 -1.54 6.60
C SER A 79 6.60 -2.22 5.51
N GLN A 80 5.33 -2.49 5.79
CA GLN A 80 4.43 -3.15 4.84
C GLN A 80 4.20 -2.27 3.60
N VAL A 81 3.89 -0.98 3.78
CA VAL A 81 3.68 -0.06 2.67
C VAL A 81 4.94 0.04 1.81
N LYS A 82 6.13 0.19 2.41
CA LYS A 82 7.40 0.23 1.65
C LYS A 82 7.63 -1.06 0.86
N ALA A 83 7.35 -2.22 1.46
CA ALA A 83 7.48 -3.50 0.79
C ALA A 83 6.52 -3.62 -0.40
N ASN A 84 5.25 -3.25 -0.21
CA ASN A 84 4.21 -3.28 -1.25
C ASN A 84 4.57 -2.37 -2.42
N TYR A 85 4.99 -1.13 -2.16
CA TYR A 85 5.41 -0.20 -3.22
C TYR A 85 6.66 -0.68 -3.96
N SER A 86 7.65 -1.24 -3.25
CA SER A 86 8.84 -1.79 -3.89
C SER A 86 8.51 -2.97 -4.80
N GLN A 87 7.57 -3.82 -4.39
CA GLN A 87 7.14 -4.96 -5.19
C GLN A 87 6.26 -4.53 -6.37
N ALA A 88 5.35 -3.58 -6.17
CA ALA A 88 4.54 -3.01 -7.23
C ALA A 88 5.40 -2.36 -8.33
N GLU A 89 6.46 -1.64 -7.94
CA GLU A 89 7.41 -1.06 -8.88
C GLU A 89 8.12 -2.14 -9.72
N LYS A 90 8.55 -3.25 -9.11
CA LYS A 90 9.17 -4.37 -9.83
C LYS A 90 8.21 -4.98 -10.85
N LEU A 91 6.97 -5.26 -10.44
CA LEU A 91 5.94 -5.82 -11.31
C LEU A 91 5.62 -4.88 -12.48
N ALA A 92 5.49 -3.57 -12.21
CA ALA A 92 5.27 -2.57 -13.24
C ALA A 92 6.43 -2.48 -14.23
N LYS A 93 7.68 -2.55 -13.76
CA LYS A 93 8.88 -2.59 -14.61
C LYS A 93 8.93 -3.86 -15.46
N GLN A 94 8.57 -5.01 -14.90
CA GLN A 94 8.48 -6.27 -15.64
C GLN A 94 7.41 -6.19 -16.74
N ALA A 95 6.23 -5.67 -16.41
CA ALA A 95 5.16 -5.45 -17.39
C ALA A 95 5.59 -4.49 -18.51
N ALA A 96 6.28 -3.39 -18.18
CA ALA A 96 6.77 -2.43 -19.15
C ALA A 96 7.81 -3.03 -20.11
N ALA A 97 8.62 -3.99 -19.65
CA ALA A 97 9.57 -4.71 -20.50
C ALA A 97 8.93 -5.73 -21.45
N MET A 98 7.62 -6.00 -21.29
CA MET A 98 6.86 -6.99 -22.05
C MET A 98 5.95 -6.36 -23.14
N LEU A 99 5.95 -5.03 -23.27
CA LEU A 99 5.19 -4.24 -24.25
C LEU A 99 6.11 -3.73 -25.37
#